data_AF-A0A494XSH3-F1
#
_entry.id   AF-A0A494XSH3-F1
#
_cell.length_a   1.000
_cell.length_b   1.000
_cell.length_c   1.000
_cell.angle_alpha   90.00
_cell.angle_beta   90.00
_cell.angle_gamma   90.00
#
_symmetry.space_group_name_H-M   'P 1'
#
loop_
_entity.id
_entity.type
_entity.pdbx_description
1 polymer ?
#
loop_
_entity_poly.entity_id
_entity_poly.type
_entity_poly.pdbx_seq_one_letter_code
_entity_poly.pdbx_strand_id
1 'polypeptide(L)'
;MIDSHAASPPAAVSAAPDRVRLDCADDTRSLHWLEDRGALAYSLFEHAPVSLWLEDFRQIKARFDALRAEGVTDLRAFVTEHPEFVAQSLADIVVLDVNRETLDMLNAPDKATLLASLPQTLGHGVAPSFLAQLLDLWDGRLFQQRDAVHYSLDGTPVSVQLQLSVLPGHEPHWDLVLLALTDVTARDKAQAQLEHLSQHDALTRLSNRAFYFDELHRLECEGPFPLSVILLDVDDLRHLNDYLGPAAGDALLCRAGEVLGDAVHGPGLAARIGGDEFAVLLPGADEREAQTVLEEIARYLSLANARYARPTLAFAIGTATAHTRKRLKEALRVAQQRMTQDQQRHREARALHR
;
A
#
# COMPACT_ATOMS: atom_id res chain seq x y z
N MET A 1 48.36 45.12 -35.79
CA MET A 1 48.64 43.86 -36.49
C MET A 1 47.92 42.77 -35.71
N ILE A 2 46.92 42.14 -36.36
CA ILE A 2 46.27 40.84 -36.03
C ILE A 2 45.28 40.89 -34.83
N ASP A 3 43.97 41.06 -35.11
CA ASP A 3 42.85 40.05 -35.04
C ASP A 3 42.50 39.61 -33.60
N SER A 4 41.28 39.40 -33.12
CA SER A 4 39.90 39.26 -33.61
C SER A 4 39.01 39.44 -32.35
N HIS A 5 37.73 39.83 -32.40
CA HIS A 5 36.63 38.87 -32.39
C HIS A 5 35.28 39.61 -32.48
N ALA A 6 34.41 39.03 -33.29
CA ALA A 6 33.05 39.43 -33.56
C ALA A 6 32.12 39.25 -32.34
N ALA A 7 31.21 40.21 -32.13
CA ALA A 7 30.06 40.04 -31.27
C ALA A 7 28.84 39.67 -32.12
N SER A 8 28.38 38.43 -32.02
CA SER A 8 27.06 38.00 -32.50
C SER A 8 26.01 38.23 -31.40
N PRO A 9 24.78 38.67 -31.73
CA PRO A 9 23.65 38.52 -30.81
C PRO A 9 23.12 37.07 -30.83
N PRO A 10 22.48 36.60 -29.74
CA PRO A 10 22.04 35.21 -29.63
C PRO A 10 20.87 34.92 -30.57
N ALA A 11 21.02 33.88 -31.39
CA ALA A 11 19.92 33.28 -32.12
C ALA A 11 18.95 32.64 -31.12
N ALA A 12 17.67 32.99 -31.23
CA ALA A 12 16.59 32.40 -30.48
C ALA A 12 16.55 30.88 -30.73
N VAL A 13 16.89 30.09 -29.71
CA VAL A 13 16.54 28.67 -29.66
C VAL A 13 15.05 28.59 -29.33
N SER A 14 14.24 28.44 -30.37
CA SER A 14 12.85 28.00 -30.26
C SER A 14 12.61 26.91 -31.30
N ALA A 15 13.25 25.75 -31.09
CA ALA A 15 12.78 24.52 -31.70
C ALA A 15 11.56 24.06 -30.89
N ALA A 16 10.37 24.42 -31.36
CA ALA A 16 9.14 23.79 -30.89
C ALA A 16 9.22 22.28 -31.19
N PRO A 17 8.82 21.39 -30.27
CA PRO A 17 8.79 19.97 -30.57
C PRO A 17 7.82 19.71 -31.73
N ASP A 18 8.23 18.83 -32.64
CA ASP A 18 7.43 18.38 -33.78
C ASP A 18 6.00 18.08 -33.34
N ARG A 19 5.06 18.92 -33.81
CA ARG A 19 3.63 18.76 -33.55
C ARG A 19 3.21 17.39 -34.09
N VAL A 20 2.73 16.52 -33.20
CA VAL A 20 1.89 15.37 -33.58
C VAL A 20 0.77 15.89 -34.47
N ARG A 21 0.82 15.59 -35.77
CA ARG A 21 -0.24 15.92 -36.71
C ARG A 21 -1.18 14.73 -36.78
N LEU A 22 -2.40 14.90 -36.27
CA LEU A 22 -3.52 14.05 -36.66
C LEU A 22 -3.80 14.36 -38.14
N ASP A 23 -3.46 13.42 -39.02
CA ASP A 23 -3.69 13.56 -40.45
C ASP A 23 -5.18 13.32 -40.73
N CYS A 24 -5.95 14.41 -40.69
CA CYS A 24 -7.39 14.39 -40.92
C CYS A 24 -7.72 14.94 -42.32
N ALA A 25 -7.17 14.38 -43.40
CA ALA A 25 -7.77 14.41 -44.76
C ALA A 25 -6.89 13.70 -45.81
N ASP A 26 -7.42 12.64 -46.42
CA ASP A 26 -7.42 12.48 -47.88
C ASP A 26 -8.38 11.33 -48.28
N ASP A 27 -9.51 11.70 -48.89
CA ASP A 27 -10.68 10.84 -49.20
C ASP A 27 -10.36 9.63 -50.10
N THR A 28 -9.18 9.59 -50.71
CA THR A 28 -8.75 8.51 -51.60
C THR A 28 -7.93 7.42 -50.90
N ARG A 29 -7.36 7.69 -49.72
CA ARG A 29 -6.81 6.64 -48.84
C ARG A 29 -7.91 6.02 -47.99
N SER A 30 -8.92 6.80 -47.59
CA SER A 30 -10.04 6.42 -46.73
C SER A 30 -10.80 5.16 -47.18
N LEU A 31 -10.84 4.85 -48.48
CA LEU A 31 -11.59 3.72 -49.02
C LEU A 31 -10.92 2.36 -48.79
N HIS A 32 -9.57 2.26 -48.82
CA HIS A 32 -8.87 1.00 -48.50
C HIS A 32 -8.88 0.68 -47.00
N TRP A 33 -9.05 1.70 -46.13
CA TRP A 33 -9.19 1.53 -44.67
C TRP A 33 -10.57 1.00 -44.25
N LEU A 34 -11.57 1.08 -45.13
CA LEU A 34 -12.96 0.72 -44.85
C LEU A 34 -13.28 -0.75 -45.19
N GLU A 35 -12.50 -1.38 -46.07
CA GLU A 35 -12.82 -2.69 -46.64
C GLU A 35 -12.46 -3.87 -45.72
N ASP A 36 -11.64 -3.65 -44.68
CA ASP A 36 -11.27 -4.69 -43.71
C ASP A 36 -11.35 -4.21 -42.25
N ARG A 37 -12.44 -3.52 -41.91
CA ARG A 37 -12.72 -3.07 -40.53
C ARG A 37 -12.73 -4.21 -39.51
N GLY A 38 -13.11 -5.41 -39.95
CA GLY A 38 -13.10 -6.62 -39.13
C GLY A 38 -11.68 -7.05 -38.75
N ALA A 39 -10.78 -7.21 -39.73
CA ALA A 39 -9.40 -7.60 -39.44
C ALA A 39 -8.64 -6.51 -38.68
N LEU A 40 -8.92 -5.23 -38.97
CA LEU A 40 -8.32 -4.12 -38.22
C LEU A 40 -8.78 -4.11 -36.76
N ALA A 41 -10.10 -4.24 -36.50
CA ALA A 41 -10.64 -4.28 -35.14
C ALA A 41 -10.09 -5.48 -34.36
N TYR A 42 -10.04 -6.66 -34.99
CA TYR A 42 -9.44 -7.85 -34.39
C TYR A 42 -7.96 -7.64 -34.09
N SER A 43 -7.18 -7.08 -35.03
CA SER A 43 -5.76 -6.82 -34.84
C SER A 43 -5.50 -5.84 -33.70
N LEU A 44 -6.30 -4.77 -33.59
CA LEU A 44 -6.22 -3.80 -32.49
C LEU A 44 -6.56 -4.44 -31.14
N PHE A 45 -7.58 -5.30 -31.09
CA PHE A 45 -7.93 -6.05 -29.89
C PHE A 45 -6.82 -7.02 -29.48
N GLU A 46 -6.41 -7.90 -30.40
CA GLU A 46 -5.47 -9.00 -30.17
C GLU A 46 -4.09 -8.51 -29.75
N HIS A 47 -3.65 -7.34 -30.26
CA HIS A 47 -2.35 -6.75 -29.98
C HIS A 47 -2.40 -5.51 -29.07
N ALA A 48 -3.53 -5.25 -28.40
CA ALA A 48 -3.58 -4.16 -27.44
C ALA A 48 -2.58 -4.40 -26.29
N PRO A 49 -1.83 -3.38 -25.85
CA PRO A 49 -0.83 -3.49 -24.77
C PRO A 49 -1.49 -3.49 -23.36
N VAL A 50 -2.73 -3.94 -23.28
CA VAL A 50 -3.54 -4.03 -22.06
C VAL A 50 -4.41 -5.29 -22.19
N SER A 51 -4.68 -5.99 -21.08
CA SER A 51 -5.55 -7.15 -21.12
C SER A 51 -6.98 -6.70 -21.45
N LEU A 52 -7.56 -7.27 -22.51
CA LEU A 52 -8.91 -6.99 -22.97
C LEU A 52 -9.73 -8.27 -23.02
N TRP A 53 -10.96 -8.18 -22.51
CA TRP A 53 -11.96 -9.25 -22.53
C TRP A 53 -13.24 -8.72 -23.16
N LEU A 54 -13.83 -9.53 -24.01
CA LEU A 54 -15.19 -9.34 -24.48
C LEU A 54 -16.07 -10.32 -23.72
N GLU A 55 -17.09 -9.81 -23.06
CA GLU A 55 -18.00 -10.58 -22.21
C GLU A 55 -19.45 -10.33 -22.60
N ASP A 56 -20.31 -11.29 -22.29
CA ASP A 56 -21.75 -11.23 -22.46
C ASP A 56 -22.43 -11.35 -21.11
N PHE A 57 -23.17 -10.30 -20.76
CA PHE A 57 -23.86 -10.09 -19.49
C PHE A 57 -25.39 -10.17 -19.64
N ARG A 58 -25.91 -10.74 -20.74
CA ARG A 58 -27.37 -10.87 -20.98
C ARG A 58 -28.11 -11.53 -19.82
N GLN A 59 -27.54 -12.56 -19.23
CA GLN A 59 -28.14 -13.28 -18.11
C GLN A 59 -28.22 -12.39 -16.86
N ILE A 60 -27.17 -11.63 -16.56
CA ILE A 60 -27.14 -10.66 -15.46
C ILE A 60 -28.19 -9.58 -15.71
N LYS A 61 -28.28 -9.04 -16.93
CA LYS A 61 -29.28 -8.04 -17.31
C LYS A 61 -30.72 -8.56 -17.12
N ALA A 62 -30.99 -9.80 -17.54
CA ALA A 62 -32.29 -10.43 -17.36
C ALA A 62 -32.67 -10.60 -15.88
N ARG A 63 -31.71 -10.97 -15.03
CA ARG A 63 -31.92 -11.01 -13.57
C ARG A 63 -32.24 -9.65 -13.00
N PHE A 64 -31.52 -8.60 -13.44
CA PHE A 64 -31.77 -7.24 -12.97
C PHE A 64 -33.17 -6.79 -13.35
N ASP A 65 -33.61 -7.06 -14.58
CA ASP A 65 -34.95 -6.71 -15.04
C ASP A 65 -36.03 -7.49 -14.28
N ALA A 66 -35.80 -8.76 -13.97
CA ALA A 66 -36.70 -9.57 -13.15
C ALA A 66 -36.84 -9.00 -11.73
N LEU A 67 -35.73 -8.69 -11.06
CA LEU A 67 -35.75 -8.08 -9.72
C LEU A 67 -36.49 -6.72 -9.71
N ARG A 68 -36.30 -5.90 -10.74
CA ARG A 68 -37.02 -4.62 -10.89
C ARG A 68 -38.52 -4.84 -11.09
N ALA A 69 -38.91 -5.86 -11.87
CA ALA A 69 -40.32 -6.21 -12.06
C ALA A 69 -40.98 -6.73 -10.77
N GLU A 70 -40.20 -7.39 -9.90
CA GLU A 70 -40.62 -7.83 -8.57
C GLU A 70 -40.66 -6.69 -7.53
N GLY A 71 -40.22 -5.47 -7.91
CA GLY A 71 -40.29 -4.28 -7.07
C GLY A 71 -39.05 -4.05 -6.19
N VAL A 72 -37.95 -4.78 -6.41
CA VAL A 72 -36.68 -4.50 -5.74
C VAL A 72 -36.15 -3.14 -6.21
N THR A 73 -35.88 -2.23 -5.27
CA THR A 73 -35.31 -0.90 -5.55
C THR A 73 -33.87 -0.74 -5.05
N ASP A 74 -33.50 -1.49 -4.02
CA ASP A 74 -32.16 -1.47 -3.41
C ASP A 74 -31.50 -2.85 -3.56
N LEU A 75 -30.62 -2.96 -4.55
CA LEU A 75 -29.87 -4.20 -4.79
C LEU A 75 -28.92 -4.54 -3.65
N ARG A 76 -28.39 -3.56 -2.91
CA ARG A 76 -27.48 -3.81 -1.79
C ARG A 76 -28.22 -4.49 -0.64
N ALA A 77 -29.41 -3.99 -0.31
CA ALA A 77 -30.26 -4.64 0.69
C ALA A 77 -30.63 -6.07 0.26
N PHE A 78 -31.04 -6.25 -1.00
CA PHE A 78 -31.37 -7.56 -1.55
C PHE A 78 -30.21 -8.56 -1.46
N VAL A 79 -29.01 -8.19 -1.92
CA VAL A 79 -27.83 -9.08 -1.88
C VAL A 79 -27.39 -9.40 -0.45
N THR A 80 -27.67 -8.51 0.51
CA THR A 80 -27.39 -8.80 1.92
C THR A 80 -28.26 -9.96 2.44
N GLU A 81 -29.52 -10.04 1.98
CA GLU A 81 -30.44 -11.14 2.30
C GLU A 81 -30.20 -12.38 1.41
N HIS A 82 -29.69 -12.17 0.19
CA HIS A 82 -29.46 -13.18 -0.84
C HIS A 82 -28.00 -13.20 -1.33
N PRO A 83 -27.03 -13.60 -0.48
CA PRO A 83 -25.61 -13.55 -0.84
C PRO A 83 -25.24 -14.45 -2.02
N GLU A 84 -26.03 -15.51 -2.29
CA GLU A 84 -25.88 -16.38 -3.45
C GLU A 84 -26.01 -15.65 -4.79
N PHE A 85 -26.70 -14.50 -4.82
CA PHE A 85 -26.92 -13.72 -6.04
C PHE A 85 -25.60 -13.31 -6.71
N VAL A 86 -24.59 -12.95 -5.93
CA VAL A 86 -23.27 -12.53 -6.46
C VAL A 86 -22.57 -13.71 -7.14
N ALA A 87 -22.55 -14.87 -6.49
CA ALA A 87 -21.92 -16.07 -7.03
C ALA A 87 -22.64 -16.58 -8.29
N GLN A 88 -23.97 -16.52 -8.30
CA GLN A 88 -24.76 -16.86 -9.49
C GLN A 88 -24.53 -15.88 -10.64
N SER A 89 -24.46 -14.58 -10.34
CA SER A 89 -24.17 -13.55 -11.35
C SER A 89 -22.75 -13.67 -11.91
N LEU A 90 -21.77 -14.10 -11.11
CA LEU A 90 -20.43 -14.45 -11.61
C LEU A 90 -20.47 -15.63 -12.57
N ALA A 91 -21.23 -16.68 -12.24
CA ALA A 91 -21.36 -17.87 -13.07
C ALA A 91 -22.13 -17.62 -14.39
N ASP A 92 -22.92 -16.54 -14.44
CA ASP A 92 -23.68 -16.12 -15.61
C ASP A 92 -22.83 -15.40 -16.66
N ILE A 93 -21.62 -14.94 -16.31
CA ILE A 93 -20.69 -14.25 -17.22
C ILE A 93 -20.24 -15.23 -18.31
N VAL A 94 -20.42 -14.84 -19.56
CA VAL A 94 -19.90 -15.57 -20.71
C VAL A 94 -18.76 -14.78 -21.31
N VAL A 95 -17.54 -15.30 -21.23
CA VAL A 95 -16.38 -14.69 -21.92
C VAL A 95 -16.43 -15.08 -23.39
N LEU A 96 -16.57 -14.09 -24.27
CA LEU A 96 -16.63 -14.23 -25.72
C LEU A 96 -15.24 -14.35 -26.33
N ASP A 97 -14.31 -13.49 -25.90
CA ASP A 97 -12.91 -13.54 -26.32
C ASP A 97 -12.00 -12.78 -25.34
N VAL A 98 -10.70 -13.08 -25.37
CA VAL A 98 -9.65 -12.36 -24.66
C VAL A 98 -8.49 -12.09 -25.62
N ASN A 99 -7.72 -11.03 -25.41
CA ASN A 99 -6.54 -10.78 -26.24
C ASN A 99 -5.27 -11.48 -25.72
N ARG A 100 -4.18 -11.35 -26.47
CA ARG A 100 -2.89 -11.96 -26.12
C ARG A 100 -2.32 -11.46 -24.78
N GLU A 101 -2.42 -10.17 -24.50
CA GLU A 101 -1.92 -9.59 -23.25
C GLU A 101 -2.59 -10.24 -22.02
N THR A 102 -3.85 -10.66 -22.15
CA THR A 102 -4.56 -11.40 -21.09
C THR A 102 -3.90 -12.74 -20.77
N LEU A 103 -3.42 -13.46 -21.79
CA LEU A 103 -2.74 -14.73 -21.62
C LEU A 103 -1.41 -14.54 -20.90
N ASP A 104 -0.65 -13.52 -21.32
CA ASP A 104 0.63 -13.18 -20.72
C ASP A 104 0.45 -12.75 -19.24
N MET A 105 -0.54 -11.89 -18.95
CA MET A 105 -0.85 -11.43 -17.59
C MET A 105 -1.27 -12.57 -16.64
N LEU A 106 -2.06 -13.53 -17.14
CA LEU A 106 -2.60 -14.62 -16.30
C LEU A 106 -1.77 -15.92 -16.36
N ASN A 107 -0.60 -15.89 -16.98
CA ASN A 107 0.26 -17.06 -17.21
C ASN A 107 -0.49 -18.23 -17.89
N ALA A 108 -1.35 -17.91 -18.85
CA ALA A 108 -2.10 -18.91 -19.62
C ALA A 108 -1.38 -19.26 -20.93
N PRO A 109 -1.23 -20.55 -21.28
CA PRO A 109 -0.55 -20.95 -22.52
C PRO A 109 -1.38 -20.63 -23.77
N ASP A 110 -2.70 -20.64 -23.66
CA ASP A 110 -3.65 -20.36 -24.73
C ASP A 110 -5.04 -20.00 -24.17
N LYS A 111 -5.91 -19.44 -25.04
CA LYS A 111 -7.28 -19.02 -24.68
C LYS A 111 -8.12 -20.20 -24.19
N ALA A 112 -7.98 -21.38 -24.78
CA ALA A 112 -8.80 -22.55 -24.41
C ALA A 112 -8.52 -23.01 -22.99
N THR A 113 -7.24 -23.02 -22.60
CA THR A 113 -6.79 -23.36 -21.25
C THR A 113 -7.28 -22.32 -20.24
N LEU A 114 -7.15 -21.02 -20.56
CA LEU A 114 -7.68 -19.96 -19.70
C LEU A 114 -9.18 -20.13 -19.46
N LEU A 115 -9.97 -20.23 -20.54
CA LEU A 115 -11.43 -20.35 -20.49
C LEU A 115 -11.89 -21.57 -19.67
N ALA A 116 -11.20 -22.71 -19.81
CA ALA A 116 -11.50 -23.92 -19.04
C ALA A 116 -11.21 -23.76 -17.52
N SER A 117 -10.27 -22.89 -17.17
CA SER A 117 -9.86 -22.63 -15.78
C SER A 117 -10.60 -21.45 -15.11
N LEU A 118 -11.34 -20.64 -15.86
CA LEU A 118 -12.07 -19.48 -15.33
C LEU A 118 -12.98 -19.76 -14.12
N PRO A 119 -13.75 -20.87 -14.07
CA PRO A 119 -14.58 -21.17 -12.91
C PRO A 119 -13.77 -21.35 -11.61
N GLN A 120 -12.48 -21.68 -11.72
CA GLN A 120 -11.58 -21.87 -10.58
C GLN A 120 -10.84 -20.57 -10.22
N THR A 121 -10.43 -19.76 -11.21
CA THR A 121 -9.69 -18.52 -10.98
C THR A 121 -10.57 -17.34 -10.56
N LEU A 122 -11.82 -17.26 -11.06
CA LEU A 122 -12.79 -16.21 -10.68
C LEU A 122 -13.32 -16.38 -9.24
N GLY A 123 -13.10 -17.53 -8.60
CA GLY A 123 -13.62 -17.83 -7.26
C GLY A 123 -12.81 -17.25 -6.10
N HIS A 124 -11.52 -16.92 -6.30
CA HIS A 124 -10.65 -16.41 -5.24
C HIS A 124 -10.64 -14.87 -5.27
N GLY A 125 -11.17 -14.22 -4.23
CA GLY A 125 -10.97 -12.78 -3.98
C GLY A 125 -11.71 -11.78 -4.88
N VAL A 126 -12.39 -12.22 -5.95
CA VAL A 126 -13.11 -11.35 -6.91
C VAL A 126 -14.50 -10.91 -6.38
N ALA A 127 -15.10 -11.65 -5.46
CA ALA A 127 -16.47 -11.40 -5.02
C ALA A 127 -16.76 -9.98 -4.47
N PRO A 128 -15.88 -9.36 -3.65
CA PRO A 128 -16.13 -8.00 -3.13
C PRO A 128 -16.11 -6.93 -4.23
N SER A 129 -15.15 -6.98 -5.16
CA SER A 129 -15.08 -6.00 -6.27
C SER A 129 -16.24 -6.20 -7.24
N PHE A 130 -16.63 -7.46 -7.49
CA PHE A 130 -17.76 -7.78 -8.36
C PHE A 130 -19.12 -7.37 -7.79
N LEU A 131 -19.35 -7.50 -6.47
CA LEU A 131 -20.56 -6.95 -5.84
C LEU A 131 -20.67 -5.45 -6.11
N ALA A 132 -19.59 -4.70 -5.89
CA ALA A 132 -19.60 -3.27 -6.16
C ALA A 132 -19.86 -2.96 -7.65
N GLN A 133 -19.40 -3.81 -8.58
CA GLN A 133 -19.71 -3.72 -10.01
C GLN A 133 -21.19 -3.96 -10.31
N LEU A 134 -21.81 -4.97 -9.70
CA LEU A 134 -23.24 -5.22 -9.84
C LEU A 134 -24.08 -4.05 -9.33
N LEU A 135 -23.69 -3.43 -8.21
CA LEU A 135 -24.36 -2.25 -7.67
C LEU A 135 -24.25 -1.04 -8.63
N ASP A 136 -23.07 -0.77 -9.17
CA ASP A 136 -22.89 0.31 -10.15
C ASP A 136 -23.70 0.04 -11.43
N LEU A 137 -23.74 -1.21 -11.91
CA LEU A 137 -24.57 -1.61 -13.07
C LEU A 137 -26.07 -1.42 -12.77
N TRP A 138 -26.50 -1.73 -11.55
CA TRP A 138 -27.89 -1.57 -11.10
C TRP A 138 -28.32 -0.10 -11.11
N ASP A 139 -27.41 0.80 -10.76
CA ASP A 139 -27.62 2.25 -10.81
C ASP A 139 -27.48 2.83 -12.24
N GLY A 140 -27.26 1.97 -13.24
CA GLY A 140 -27.15 2.36 -14.65
C GLY A 140 -25.77 2.90 -15.04
N ARG A 141 -24.74 2.70 -14.21
CA ARG A 141 -23.36 3.09 -14.53
C ARG A 141 -22.74 2.01 -15.42
N LEU A 142 -22.84 2.22 -16.73
CA LEU A 142 -22.36 1.27 -17.74
C LEU A 142 -20.87 1.40 -18.05
N PHE A 143 -20.21 2.47 -17.58
CA PHE A 143 -18.76 2.62 -17.57
C PHE A 143 -18.27 2.72 -16.13
N GLN A 144 -17.26 1.94 -15.78
CA GLN A 144 -16.80 1.78 -14.40
C GLN A 144 -15.28 1.59 -14.36
N GLN A 145 -14.67 2.01 -13.26
CA GLN A 145 -13.26 1.77 -12.97
C GLN A 145 -13.09 1.43 -11.48
N ARG A 146 -12.30 0.40 -11.17
CA ARG A 146 -12.00 -0.01 -9.80
C ARG A 146 -10.69 -0.78 -9.72
N ASP A 147 -10.08 -0.79 -8.54
CA ASP A 147 -8.95 -1.68 -8.27
C ASP A 147 -9.49 -3.02 -7.76
N ALA A 148 -8.87 -4.11 -8.20
CA ALA A 148 -9.24 -5.48 -7.86
C ALA A 148 -8.00 -6.38 -7.79
N VAL A 149 -8.15 -7.57 -7.23
CA VAL A 149 -7.11 -8.61 -7.25
C VAL A 149 -7.63 -9.76 -8.09
N HIS A 150 -6.88 -10.10 -9.13
CA HIS A 150 -7.09 -11.30 -9.94
C HIS A 150 -6.01 -12.33 -9.58
N TYR A 151 -6.22 -13.57 -10.01
CA TYR A 151 -5.24 -14.64 -9.83
C TYR A 151 -4.89 -15.23 -11.19
N SER A 152 -3.60 -15.34 -11.47
CA SER A 152 -3.08 -16.12 -12.61
C SER A 152 -3.40 -17.61 -12.43
N LEU A 153 -3.23 -18.39 -13.51
CA LEU A 153 -3.50 -19.84 -13.48
C LEU A 153 -2.62 -20.61 -12.47
N ASP A 154 -1.44 -20.07 -12.13
CA ASP A 154 -0.54 -20.65 -11.12
C ASP A 154 -0.89 -20.21 -9.67
N GLY A 155 -1.93 -19.40 -9.47
CA GLY A 155 -2.39 -18.91 -8.17
C GLY A 155 -1.68 -17.66 -7.66
N THR A 156 -0.82 -17.03 -8.47
CA THR A 156 -0.17 -15.76 -8.11
C THR A 156 -1.21 -14.62 -8.13
N PRO A 157 -1.31 -13.80 -7.06
CA PRO A 157 -2.18 -12.63 -7.07
C PRO A 157 -1.60 -11.53 -7.97
N VAL A 158 -2.46 -10.97 -8.82
CA VAL A 158 -2.18 -9.85 -9.72
C VAL A 158 -3.10 -8.70 -9.31
N SER A 159 -2.52 -7.58 -8.87
CA SER A 159 -3.28 -6.37 -8.59
C SER A 159 -3.61 -5.70 -9.92
N VAL A 160 -4.90 -5.52 -10.19
CA VAL A 160 -5.37 -5.00 -11.47
C VAL A 160 -6.21 -3.75 -11.26
N GLN A 161 -6.01 -2.76 -12.12
CA GLN A 161 -7.01 -1.73 -12.36
C GLN A 161 -7.96 -2.24 -13.43
N LEU A 162 -9.20 -2.47 -13.04
CA LEU A 162 -10.29 -2.97 -13.86
C LEU A 162 -11.10 -1.80 -14.40
N GLN A 163 -11.33 -1.78 -15.70
CA GLN A 163 -12.29 -0.91 -16.36
C GLN A 163 -13.33 -1.75 -17.09
N LEU A 164 -14.60 -1.46 -16.86
CA LEU A 164 -15.71 -2.13 -17.52
C LEU A 164 -16.49 -1.10 -18.32
N SER A 165 -16.84 -1.45 -19.56
CA SER A 165 -17.76 -0.69 -20.39
C SER A 165 -18.74 -1.62 -21.10
N VAL A 166 -20.05 -1.41 -20.93
CA VAL A 166 -21.01 -1.91 -21.93
C VAL A 166 -20.79 -1.12 -23.22
N LEU A 167 -20.60 -1.80 -24.34
CA LEU A 167 -20.27 -1.11 -25.59
C LEU A 167 -21.49 -0.36 -26.17
N PRO A 168 -21.28 0.78 -26.86
CA PRO A 168 -22.36 1.54 -27.47
C PRO A 168 -23.22 0.69 -28.41
N GLY A 169 -24.55 0.77 -28.27
CA GLY A 169 -25.51 -0.05 -29.01
C GLY A 169 -25.90 -1.36 -28.33
N HIS A 170 -25.16 -1.77 -27.28
CA HIS A 170 -25.41 -2.99 -26.52
C HIS A 170 -26.01 -2.72 -25.13
N GLU A 171 -26.33 -1.48 -24.79
CA GLU A 171 -26.88 -1.06 -23.49
C GLU A 171 -28.21 -1.74 -23.10
N PRO A 172 -29.15 -2.05 -24.03
CA PRO A 172 -30.41 -2.67 -23.65
C PRO A 172 -30.27 -4.12 -23.18
N HIS A 173 -29.28 -4.86 -23.70
CA HIS A 173 -29.14 -6.31 -23.51
C HIS A 173 -27.86 -6.72 -22.79
N TRP A 174 -26.83 -5.87 -22.79
CA TRP A 174 -25.49 -6.15 -22.27
C TRP A 174 -24.85 -7.39 -22.93
N ASP A 175 -25.11 -7.60 -24.21
CA ASP A 175 -24.59 -8.72 -25.01
C ASP A 175 -23.15 -8.50 -25.49
N LEU A 176 -22.59 -7.30 -25.26
CA LEU A 176 -21.20 -7.00 -25.50
C LEU A 176 -20.65 -5.99 -24.47
N VAL A 177 -19.82 -6.51 -23.58
CA VAL A 177 -19.14 -5.78 -22.51
C VAL A 177 -17.64 -5.90 -22.72
N LEU A 178 -16.93 -4.77 -22.67
CA LEU A 178 -15.48 -4.73 -22.71
C LEU A 178 -14.93 -4.60 -21.28
N LEU A 179 -14.11 -5.55 -20.88
CA LEU A 179 -13.29 -5.47 -19.67
C LEU A 179 -11.85 -5.17 -20.09
N ALA A 180 -11.26 -4.13 -19.50
CA ALA A 180 -9.84 -3.86 -19.61
C ALA A 180 -9.17 -4.01 -18.24
N LEU A 181 -8.12 -4.82 -18.17
CA LEU A 181 -7.33 -5.02 -16.97
C LEU A 181 -5.91 -4.49 -17.20
N THR A 182 -5.46 -3.62 -16.30
CA THR A 182 -4.07 -3.15 -16.27
C THR A 182 -3.39 -3.70 -15.03
N ASP A 183 -2.29 -4.43 -15.19
CA ASP A 183 -1.49 -4.89 -14.06
C ASP A 183 -0.80 -3.70 -13.38
N VAL A 184 -1.17 -3.48 -12.13
CA VAL A 184 -0.62 -2.44 -11.25
C VAL A 184 0.22 -3.02 -10.11
N THR A 185 0.50 -4.33 -10.13
CA THR A 185 1.21 -5.05 -9.08
C THR A 185 2.59 -4.45 -8.78
N ALA A 186 3.37 -4.12 -9.82
CA ALA A 186 4.70 -3.52 -9.63
C ALA A 186 4.61 -2.13 -9.00
N ARG A 187 3.62 -1.33 -9.43
CA ARG A 187 3.36 0.00 -8.89
C ARG A 187 2.93 -0.08 -7.43
N ASP A 188 1.98 -0.95 -7.11
CA ASP A 188 1.42 -1.08 -5.76
C ASP A 188 2.47 -1.64 -4.79
N LYS A 189 3.31 -2.61 -5.23
CA LYS A 189 4.47 -3.07 -4.45
C LYS A 189 5.50 -1.96 -4.22
N ALA A 190 5.81 -1.17 -5.25
CA ALA A 190 6.75 -0.06 -5.12
C ALA A 190 6.19 1.02 -4.17
N GLN A 191 4.89 1.31 -4.25
CA GLN A 191 4.23 2.25 -3.35
C GLN A 191 4.23 1.73 -1.91
N ALA A 192 3.84 0.48 -1.68
CA ALA A 192 3.90 -0.13 -0.35
C ALA A 192 5.33 -0.14 0.22
N GLN A 193 6.34 -0.38 -0.64
CA GLN A 193 7.73 -0.33 -0.22
C GLN A 193 8.20 1.11 0.08
N LEU A 194 7.76 2.11 -0.69
CA LEU A 194 8.04 3.51 -0.41
C LEU A 194 7.37 3.96 0.89
N GLU A 195 6.12 3.55 1.12
CA GLU A 195 5.41 3.79 2.38
C GLU A 195 6.15 3.15 3.55
N HIS A 196 6.55 1.88 3.43
CA HIS A 196 7.33 1.20 4.47
C HIS A 196 8.69 1.88 4.72
N LEU A 197 9.43 2.26 3.67
CA LEU A 197 10.70 2.97 3.81
C LEU A 197 10.51 4.38 4.39
N SER A 198 9.39 5.02 4.10
CA SER A 198 9.03 6.31 4.68
C SER A 198 8.66 6.22 6.14
N GLN A 199 8.24 5.05 6.63
CA GLN A 199 7.71 4.88 7.99
C GLN A 199 8.67 4.16 8.95
N HIS A 200 9.60 3.35 8.44
CA HIS A 200 10.47 2.50 9.27
C HIS A 200 11.96 2.89 9.22
N ASP A 201 12.68 2.61 10.30
CA ASP A 201 14.13 2.74 10.40
C ASP A 201 14.79 1.52 9.76
N ALA A 202 15.69 1.75 8.80
CA ALA A 202 16.29 0.68 8.00
C ALA A 202 17.13 -0.31 8.81
N LEU A 203 17.69 0.13 9.95
CA LEU A 203 18.54 -0.72 10.79
C LEU A 203 17.71 -1.55 11.77
N THR A 204 16.80 -0.90 12.51
CA THR A 204 16.10 -1.51 13.64
C THR A 204 14.71 -2.06 13.29
N ARG A 205 14.19 -1.75 12.09
CA ARG A 205 12.83 -2.08 11.61
C ARG A 205 11.67 -1.48 12.41
N LEU A 206 11.97 -0.79 13.51
CA LEU A 206 11.00 0.05 14.23
C LEU A 206 10.55 1.21 13.35
N SER A 207 9.57 1.98 13.83
CA SER A 207 9.21 3.22 13.16
C SER A 207 10.39 4.19 13.17
N ASN A 208 10.52 4.99 12.11
CA ASN A 208 11.55 6.00 12.04
C ASN A 208 11.12 7.30 12.73
N ARG A 209 12.08 8.22 12.82
CA ARG A 209 11.90 9.54 13.42
C ARG A 209 10.76 10.34 12.76
N ALA A 210 10.62 10.30 11.44
CA ALA A 210 9.60 11.08 10.73
C ALA A 210 8.20 10.59 11.13
N PHE A 211 7.97 9.27 11.04
CA PHE A 211 6.70 8.67 11.41
C PHE A 211 6.34 8.87 12.89
N TYR A 212 7.33 8.80 13.79
CA TYR A 212 7.11 9.14 15.20
C TYR A 212 6.53 10.54 15.40
N PHE A 213 7.07 11.56 14.71
CA PHE A 213 6.58 12.93 14.84
C PHE A 213 5.21 13.11 14.19
N ASP A 214 4.95 12.46 13.05
CA ASP A 214 3.66 12.49 12.38
C ASP A 214 2.57 11.86 13.28
N GLU A 215 2.85 10.70 13.87
CA GLU A 215 1.92 10.02 14.78
C GLU A 215 1.73 10.81 16.09
N LEU A 216 2.80 11.36 16.65
CA LEU A 216 2.69 12.23 17.83
C LEU A 216 1.81 13.46 17.55
N HIS A 217 1.95 14.07 16.37
CA HIS A 217 1.11 15.19 15.95
C HIS A 217 -0.35 14.77 15.73
N ARG A 218 -0.59 13.62 15.09
CA ARG A 218 -1.93 13.04 14.93
C ARG A 218 -2.60 12.84 16.29
N LEU A 219 -1.90 12.21 17.23
CA LEU A 219 -2.37 11.99 18.60
C LEU A 219 -2.58 13.31 19.38
N GLU A 220 -1.78 14.35 19.15
CA GLU A 220 -2.01 15.67 19.73
C GLU A 220 -3.34 16.29 19.23
N CYS A 221 -3.67 16.09 17.97
CA CYS A 221 -4.90 16.60 17.36
C CYS A 221 -6.15 15.79 17.73
N GLU A 222 -6.06 14.47 17.67
CA GLU A 222 -7.21 13.55 17.67
C GLU A 222 -7.33 12.71 18.95
N GLY A 223 -6.24 12.55 19.71
CA GLY A 223 -6.15 11.54 20.77
C GLY A 223 -6.02 10.11 20.22
N PRO A 224 -6.27 9.07 21.05
CA PRO A 224 -6.89 9.12 22.38
C PRO A 224 -5.95 9.54 23.52
N PHE A 225 -6.53 10.10 24.59
CA PHE A 225 -5.88 10.36 25.88
C PHE A 225 -6.49 9.44 26.97
N PRO A 226 -5.76 9.03 28.02
CA PRO A 226 -4.36 9.39 28.32
C PRO A 226 -3.37 8.88 27.28
N LEU A 227 -2.26 9.62 27.09
CA LEU A 227 -1.17 9.24 26.20
C LEU A 227 0.09 9.12 27.04
N SER A 228 0.62 7.90 27.17
CA SER A 228 1.89 7.65 27.82
C SER A 228 3.04 7.62 26.82
N VAL A 229 4.16 8.22 27.20
CA VAL A 229 5.38 8.28 26.37
C VAL A 229 6.55 7.74 27.17
N ILE A 230 7.32 6.85 26.55
CA ILE A 230 8.56 6.31 27.11
C ILE A 230 9.69 6.73 26.16
N LEU A 231 10.72 7.39 26.69
CA LEU A 231 11.94 7.70 25.97
C LEU A 231 13.06 6.79 26.49
N LEU A 232 13.85 6.25 25.58
CA LEU A 232 14.94 5.35 25.88
C LEU A 232 16.22 5.78 25.17
N ASP A 233 17.36 5.66 25.84
CA ASP A 233 18.69 5.91 25.29
C ASP A 233 19.55 4.67 25.49
N VAL A 234 20.18 4.16 24.42
CA VAL A 234 21.08 3.00 24.48
C VAL A 234 22.39 3.41 25.13
N ASP A 235 22.68 2.82 26.28
CA ASP A 235 23.87 3.15 27.04
C ASP A 235 25.17 2.78 26.31
N ASP A 236 26.18 3.66 26.41
CA ASP A 236 27.57 3.45 25.98
C ASP A 236 27.75 3.09 24.49
N LEU A 237 26.77 3.37 23.62
CA LEU A 237 26.88 3.06 22.19
C LEU A 237 28.14 3.68 21.54
N ARG A 238 28.46 4.93 21.89
CA ARG A 238 29.67 5.60 21.41
C ARG A 238 30.94 4.87 21.83
N HIS A 239 31.03 4.49 23.10
CA HIS A 239 32.18 3.75 23.62
C HIS A 239 32.28 2.38 22.94
N LEU A 240 31.17 1.70 22.70
CA LEU A 240 31.18 0.44 21.96
C LEU A 240 31.72 0.62 20.54
N ASN A 241 31.26 1.65 19.84
CA ASN A 241 31.72 1.96 18.48
C ASN A 241 33.20 2.31 18.42
N ASP A 242 33.72 3.04 19.41
CA ASP A 242 35.13 3.42 19.47
C ASP A 242 36.04 2.18 19.66
N TYR A 243 35.58 1.14 20.36
CA TYR A 243 36.40 -0.02 20.72
C TYR A 243 36.20 -1.23 19.79
N LEU A 244 34.97 -1.49 19.34
CA LEU A 244 34.61 -2.66 18.53
C LEU A 244 34.15 -2.30 17.11
N GLY A 245 34.10 -1.01 16.79
CA GLY A 245 33.72 -0.50 15.48
C GLY A 245 32.21 -0.33 15.28
N PRO A 246 31.79 0.38 14.21
CA PRO A 246 30.39 0.72 13.96
C PRO A 246 29.46 -0.49 13.84
N ALA A 247 29.95 -1.60 13.26
CA ALA A 247 29.16 -2.82 13.11
C ALA A 247 28.70 -3.42 14.46
N ALA A 248 29.50 -3.23 15.53
CA ALA A 248 29.11 -3.68 16.87
C ALA A 248 28.00 -2.81 17.47
N GLY A 249 28.04 -1.49 17.26
CA GLY A 249 26.94 -0.61 17.63
C GLY A 249 25.68 -0.87 16.83
N ASP A 250 25.81 -1.11 15.52
CA ASP A 250 24.68 -1.47 14.68
C ASP A 250 24.00 -2.76 15.17
N ALA A 251 24.77 -3.78 15.53
CA ALA A 251 24.24 -5.00 16.13
C ALA A 251 23.55 -4.75 17.46
N LEU A 252 24.06 -3.83 18.29
CA LEU A 252 23.43 -3.46 19.56
C LEU A 252 22.09 -2.72 19.33
N LEU A 253 22.05 -1.83 18.34
CA LEU A 253 20.84 -1.11 17.94
C LEU A 253 19.79 -2.04 17.34
N CYS A 254 20.18 -3.01 16.51
CA CYS A 254 19.26 -4.04 16.02
C CYS A 254 18.62 -4.81 17.18
N ARG A 255 19.41 -5.21 18.18
CA ARG A 255 18.90 -5.88 19.39
C ARG A 255 17.95 -4.98 20.19
N ALA A 256 18.23 -3.68 20.28
CA ALA A 256 17.30 -2.72 20.89
C ALA A 256 15.98 -2.66 20.11
N GLY A 257 16.06 -2.66 18.77
CA GLY A 257 14.91 -2.75 17.88
C GLY A 257 14.05 -4.00 18.13
N GLU A 258 14.69 -5.17 18.18
CA GLU A 258 14.02 -6.45 18.47
C GLU A 258 13.34 -6.44 19.84
N VAL A 259 14.04 -6.00 20.89
CA VAL A 259 13.48 -5.94 22.26
C VAL A 259 12.24 -5.04 22.31
N LEU A 260 12.28 -3.87 21.68
CA LEU A 260 11.16 -2.94 21.70
C LEU A 260 10.01 -3.40 20.79
N GLY A 261 10.32 -3.99 19.63
CA GLY A 261 9.32 -4.57 18.73
C GLY A 261 8.57 -5.75 19.36
N ASP A 262 9.27 -6.56 20.15
CA ASP A 262 8.68 -7.69 20.86
C ASP A 262 7.95 -7.28 22.15
N ALA A 263 8.30 -6.15 22.77
CA ALA A 263 7.67 -5.69 24.01
C ALA A 263 6.44 -4.79 23.79
N VAL A 264 6.41 -4.05 22.68
CA VAL A 264 5.35 -3.09 22.38
C VAL A 264 4.32 -3.73 21.45
N HIS A 265 3.08 -3.80 21.91
CA HIS A 265 1.98 -4.46 21.21
C HIS A 265 0.72 -3.59 21.16
N GLY A 266 -0.25 -4.01 20.35
CA GLY A 266 -1.55 -3.35 20.24
C GLY A 266 -1.42 -1.95 19.62
N PRO A 267 -2.05 -0.91 20.20
CA PRO A 267 -1.97 0.46 19.67
C PRO A 267 -0.63 1.16 19.95
N GLY A 268 0.32 0.50 20.63
CA GLY A 268 1.61 1.07 20.95
C GLY A 268 2.53 1.20 19.73
N LEU A 269 3.28 2.29 19.67
CA LEU A 269 4.25 2.57 18.61
C LEU A 269 5.66 2.64 19.20
N ALA A 270 6.58 1.77 18.77
CA ALA A 270 8.01 1.89 19.06
C ALA A 270 8.75 2.48 17.85
N ALA A 271 9.63 3.46 18.11
CA ALA A 271 10.35 4.18 17.09
C ALA A 271 11.80 4.46 17.48
N ARG A 272 12.69 4.52 16.50
CA ARG A 272 14.04 5.07 16.64
C ARG A 272 14.01 6.54 16.20
N ILE A 273 14.28 7.44 17.14
CA ILE A 273 14.17 8.90 16.92
C ILE A 273 15.53 9.59 16.78
N GLY A 274 16.62 8.91 17.15
CA GLY A 274 17.99 9.42 17.08
C GLY A 274 19.03 8.32 16.85
N GLY A 275 20.30 8.64 17.09
CA GLY A 275 21.41 7.69 16.93
C GLY A 275 21.27 6.49 17.87
N ASP A 276 21.21 6.77 19.16
CA ASP A 276 21.01 5.85 20.29
C ASP A 276 19.62 6.01 20.96
N GLU A 277 18.82 6.97 20.50
CA GLU A 277 17.53 7.33 21.10
C GLU A 277 16.35 6.62 20.45
N PHE A 278 15.48 6.08 21.31
CA PHE A 278 14.22 5.42 20.97
C PHE A 278 13.07 6.06 21.73
N ALA A 279 11.86 5.92 21.20
CA ALA A 279 10.64 6.38 21.83
C ALA A 279 9.53 5.35 21.67
N VAL A 280 8.66 5.27 22.66
CA VAL A 280 7.42 4.51 22.63
C VAL A 280 6.25 5.44 22.91
N LEU A 281 5.24 5.43 22.03
CA LEU A 281 3.95 6.08 22.24
C LEU A 281 2.91 5.02 22.60
N LEU A 282 2.11 5.27 23.64
CA LEU A 282 1.04 4.37 24.10
C LEU A 282 -0.29 5.14 24.14
N PRO A 283 -1.01 5.21 23.01
CA PRO A 283 -2.29 5.90 22.91
C PRO A 283 -3.35 5.23 23.77
N GLY A 284 -4.11 6.03 24.53
CA GLY A 284 -5.13 5.52 25.45
C GLY A 284 -4.58 4.89 26.73
N ALA A 285 -3.25 4.87 26.91
CA ALA A 285 -2.61 4.22 28.03
C ALA A 285 -2.31 5.18 29.19
N ASP A 286 -2.71 4.81 30.41
CA ASP A 286 -2.34 5.51 31.64
C ASP A 286 -0.98 5.06 32.21
N GLU A 287 -0.59 5.60 33.38
CA GLU A 287 0.67 5.27 34.03
C GLU A 287 0.81 3.77 34.37
N ARG A 288 -0.29 3.07 34.67
CA ARG A 288 -0.26 1.65 35.02
C ARG A 288 0.01 0.81 33.79
N GLU A 289 -0.66 1.13 32.68
CA GLU A 289 -0.43 0.46 31.40
C GLU A 289 0.98 0.74 30.87
N ALA A 290 1.47 1.97 31.03
CA ALA A 290 2.86 2.31 30.72
C ALA A 290 3.86 1.50 31.57
N GLN A 291 3.55 1.28 32.85
CA GLN A 291 4.37 0.47 33.74
C GLN A 291 4.39 -1.01 33.32
N THR A 292 3.26 -1.57 32.87
CA THR A 292 3.21 -2.92 32.30
C THR A 292 4.11 -3.05 31.07
N VAL A 293 4.09 -2.07 30.17
CA VAL A 293 4.98 -2.06 29.00
C VAL A 293 6.46 -1.99 29.42
N LEU A 294 6.81 -1.20 30.45
CA LEU A 294 8.17 -1.15 30.99
C LEU A 294 8.63 -2.50 31.56
N GLU A 295 7.74 -3.22 32.23
CA GLU A 295 8.01 -4.56 32.75
C GLU A 295 8.25 -5.57 31.62
N GLU A 296 7.47 -5.50 30.55
CA GLU A 296 7.68 -6.31 29.34
C GLU A 296 9.02 -5.98 28.65
N ILE A 297 9.35 -4.68 28.51
CA ILE A 297 10.66 -4.25 27.97
C ILE A 297 11.79 -4.84 28.83
N ALA A 298 11.70 -4.75 30.16
CA ALA A 298 12.71 -5.32 31.06
C ALA A 298 12.83 -6.85 30.94
N ARG A 299 11.70 -7.54 30.73
CA ARG A 299 11.66 -8.99 30.51
C ARG A 299 12.37 -9.38 29.20
N TYR A 300 12.02 -8.74 28.09
CA TYR A 300 12.64 -8.99 26.79
C TYR A 300 14.12 -8.60 26.77
N LEU A 301 14.48 -7.50 27.43
CA LEU A 301 15.87 -7.09 27.60
C LEU A 301 16.69 -8.17 28.33
N SER A 302 16.14 -8.72 29.41
CA SER A 302 16.79 -9.79 30.18
C SER A 302 17.00 -11.03 29.32
N LEU A 303 16.00 -11.42 28.52
CA LEU A 303 16.10 -12.55 27.59
C LEU A 303 17.16 -12.31 26.50
N ALA A 304 17.14 -11.12 25.89
CA ALA A 304 18.10 -10.74 24.86
C ALA A 304 19.54 -10.71 25.39
N ASN A 305 19.75 -10.30 26.64
CA ASN A 305 21.06 -10.33 27.29
C ASN A 305 21.50 -11.73 27.72
N ALA A 306 20.57 -12.62 28.08
CA ALA A 306 20.89 -14.02 28.35
C ALA A 306 21.37 -14.75 27.08
N ARG A 307 20.82 -14.39 25.91
CA ARG A 307 21.20 -14.96 24.61
C ARG A 307 22.57 -14.45 24.11
N TYR A 308 22.91 -13.19 24.39
CA TYR A 308 24.16 -12.57 23.95
C TYR A 308 24.91 -12.00 25.15
N ALA A 309 25.92 -12.74 25.63
CA ALA A 309 26.60 -12.42 26.89
C ALA A 309 27.34 -11.07 26.89
N ARG A 310 27.87 -10.62 25.74
CA ARG A 310 28.51 -9.29 25.56
C ARG A 310 28.39 -8.78 24.12
N PRO A 311 28.29 -7.46 23.90
CA PRO A 311 28.03 -6.42 24.90
C PRO A 311 26.60 -6.52 25.46
N THR A 312 26.43 -6.18 26.74
CA THR A 312 25.12 -6.14 27.40
C THR A 312 24.35 -4.92 26.92
N LEU A 313 23.11 -5.12 26.49
CA LEU A 313 22.20 -4.03 26.15
C LEU A 313 21.61 -3.47 27.45
N ALA A 314 21.62 -2.15 27.58
CA ALA A 314 20.99 -1.43 28.68
C ALA A 314 20.39 -0.13 28.13
N PHE A 315 19.29 0.31 28.73
CA PHE A 315 18.62 1.55 28.40
C PHE A 315 18.58 2.47 29.61
N ALA A 316 18.87 3.75 29.40
CA ALA A 316 18.36 4.79 30.28
C ALA A 316 16.92 5.10 29.89
N ILE A 317 15.99 5.12 30.85
CA ILE A 317 14.55 5.19 30.55
C ILE A 317 13.88 6.37 31.26
N GLY A 318 13.03 7.08 30.53
CA GLY A 318 12.15 8.11 31.08
C GLY A 318 10.71 7.95 30.59
N THR A 319 9.77 7.82 31.52
CA THR A 319 8.33 7.69 31.22
C THR A 319 7.54 8.88 31.75
N ALA A 320 6.49 9.29 31.05
CA ALA A 320 5.49 10.24 31.53
C ALA A 320 4.15 10.08 30.81
N THR A 321 3.06 10.44 31.48
CA THR A 321 1.70 10.33 30.95
C THR A 321 1.04 11.70 30.86
N ALA A 322 0.41 11.97 29.71
CA ALA A 322 -0.44 13.13 29.51
C ALA A 322 -1.90 12.67 29.56
N HIS A 323 -2.66 13.08 30.57
CA HIS A 323 -4.11 12.79 30.60
C HIS A 323 -4.95 13.68 29.67
N THR A 324 -4.35 14.75 29.13
CA THR A 324 -5.04 15.68 28.22
C THR A 324 -4.06 16.25 27.22
N ARG A 325 -4.56 16.69 26.06
CA ARG A 325 -3.79 17.41 25.03
C ARG A 325 -2.92 18.53 25.58
N LYS A 326 -3.47 19.36 26.49
CA LYS A 326 -2.74 20.52 27.06
C LYS A 326 -1.50 20.12 27.85
N ARG A 327 -1.44 18.89 28.35
CA ARG A 327 -0.31 18.36 29.15
C ARG A 327 0.70 17.56 28.33
N LEU A 328 0.47 17.32 27.03
CA LEU A 328 1.38 16.51 26.21
C LEU A 328 2.81 17.06 26.17
N LYS A 329 2.96 18.37 25.91
CA LYS A 329 4.27 19.03 25.88
C LYS A 329 4.99 18.95 27.24
N GLU A 330 4.24 19.02 28.34
CA GLU A 330 4.79 18.87 29.68
C GLU A 330 5.24 17.42 29.93
N ALA A 331 4.42 16.44 29.57
CA ALA A 331 4.75 15.01 29.72
C ALA A 331 6.01 14.65 28.92
N LEU A 332 6.14 15.09 27.67
CA LEU A 332 7.35 14.89 26.86
C LEU A 332 8.60 15.47 27.55
N ARG A 333 8.49 16.68 28.11
CA ARG A 333 9.59 17.32 28.86
C ARG A 333 9.96 16.51 30.12
N VAL A 334 8.96 15.98 30.83
CA VAL A 334 9.16 15.16 32.04
C VAL A 334 9.81 13.82 31.70
N ALA A 335 9.35 13.15 30.63
CA ALA A 335 9.94 11.90 30.15
C ALA A 335 11.42 12.12 29.79
N GLN A 336 11.74 13.17 29.03
CA GLN A 336 13.11 13.52 28.68
C GLN A 336 13.98 13.76 29.92
N GLN A 337 13.48 14.55 30.87
CA GLN A 337 14.20 14.85 32.10
C GLN A 337 14.49 13.58 32.91
N ARG A 338 13.53 12.65 33.00
CA ARG A 338 13.69 11.37 33.69
C ARG A 338 14.73 10.48 33.00
N MET A 339 14.69 10.38 31.67
CA MET A 339 15.67 9.62 30.88
C MET A 339 17.09 10.14 31.11
N THR A 340 17.28 11.47 31.05
CA THR A 340 18.60 12.07 31.30
C THR A 340 19.10 11.83 32.71
N GLN A 341 18.22 11.89 33.72
CA GLN A 341 18.57 11.55 35.11
C GLN A 341 18.99 10.09 35.25
N ASP A 342 18.30 9.18 34.57
CA ASP A 342 18.62 7.75 34.59
C ASP A 342 19.98 7.46 33.92
N GLN A 343 20.23 8.10 32.77
CA GLN A 343 21.51 8.03 32.06
C GLN A 343 22.68 8.51 32.93
N GLN A 344 22.48 9.56 33.73
CA GLN A 344 23.50 10.05 34.67
C GLN A 344 23.80 9.02 35.76
N ARG A 345 22.77 8.42 36.37
CA ARG A 345 22.93 7.37 37.39
C ARG A 345 23.70 6.16 36.84
N HIS A 346 23.39 5.75 35.62
CA HIS A 346 24.07 4.66 34.94
C HIS A 346 25.57 4.93 34.68
N ARG A 347 25.91 6.19 34.36
CA ARG A 347 27.31 6.62 34.19
C ARG A 347 28.05 6.67 35.52
N GLU A 348 27.43 7.20 36.57
CA GLU A 348 28.01 7.27 37.92
C GLU A 348 28.24 5.87 38.51
N ALA A 349 27.25 4.97 38.42
CA ALA A 349 27.38 3.60 38.92
C ALA A 349 28.53 2.85 38.24
N ARG A 350 28.75 3.07 36.94
CA ARG A 350 29.88 2.50 36.19
C ARG A 350 31.23 3.10 36.60
N ALA A 351 31.28 4.40 36.87
CA ALA A 351 32.51 5.05 37.33
C ALA A 351 32.98 4.52 38.70
N LEU A 352 32.05 4.07 39.56
CA LEU A 352 32.39 3.43 40.83
C LEU A 352 32.88 1.98 40.71
N HIS A 353 32.66 1.31 39.58
CA HIS A 353 33.02 -0.10 39.35
C HIS A 353 34.20 -0.30 38.38
N ARG A 354 34.83 0.79 37.91
CA ARG A 354 36.13 0.80 37.23
C ARG A 354 37.24 1.07 38.23
#